data_AF-A0A812JZM2-F1
#
_entry.id   AF-A0A812JZM2-F1
#
_cell.length_a   1.000
_cell.length_b   1.000
_cell.length_c   1.000
_cell.angle_alpha   90.00
_cell.angle_beta   90.00
_cell.angle_gamma   90.00
#
_symmetry.space_group_name_H-M   'P 1'
#
loop_
_entity.id
_entity.type
_entity.pdbx_description
1 polymer ?
#
loop_
_entity_poly.entity_id
_entity_poly.type
_entity_poly.pdbx_seq_one_letter_code
_entity_poly.pdbx_strand_id
1 'polypeptide(L)'
;MRAFGILAAQGAGALAGEAFTWPNQPPSDIPFERSELFTEVHFTGRYAEYGGADTWYPSWGADGNLYTPWTDGVVGGIRSHSACSGPSCTSTTGFAKVVGDDPFNLSIQDVGVFESSTSPYHGRYPSASLHHNGIWYYGTYALDNENHEPGERSGQEVGRSHTADYCGNWCIQGPFVGFRWSRDAGKTWQEPRKTLANYSDTLFGEAAPNNHSKVKFGAPHVVDLGQNLAHEPYGGAKPRLYMVGHGASAPISPTSWMQGAEVYLARVSPSVDSINDLASWEFYGNGSWHPGDVARAAPLVSWGNRTGVTTMTYIPAVKRYIMCVSTPTFSPFTTRQFDTYFLESANITGPFRYISYLREFGPQAYFVNIPSKFVAASTGSDGSLRLFLSYSANFAYHGQPAPAGSGYHWTLQEVELRLGTAQINI
;
A
#
# COMPACT_ATOMS: atom_id res chain seq x y z
N MET A 1 -11.54 24.09 0.24
CA MET A 1 -10.80 23.44 1.35
C MET A 1 -10.15 24.51 2.21
N ARG A 2 -10.59 24.71 3.45
CA ARG A 2 -9.93 25.64 4.38
C ARG A 2 -8.64 24.98 4.87
N ALA A 3 -7.52 25.65 4.67
CA ALA A 3 -6.21 25.26 5.15
C ALA A 3 -6.22 25.25 6.68
N PHE A 4 -6.27 24.06 7.28
CA PHE A 4 -5.73 23.88 8.61
C PHE A 4 -4.20 23.83 8.47
N GLY A 5 -3.52 24.79 9.10
CA GLY A 5 -2.07 24.79 9.20
C GLY A 5 -1.63 23.55 9.98
N ILE A 6 -1.07 22.57 9.28
CA ILE A 6 -0.38 21.44 9.89
C ILE A 6 1.04 21.93 10.20
N LEU A 7 1.29 22.28 11.47
CA LEU A 7 2.65 22.13 11.99
C LEU A 7 2.93 20.63 11.97
N ALA A 8 3.71 20.16 11.00
CA ALA A 8 4.23 18.81 11.00
C ALA A 8 5.17 18.68 12.21
N ALA A 9 4.70 18.01 13.26
CA ALA A 9 5.55 17.64 14.37
C ALA A 9 6.55 16.60 13.87
N GLN A 10 7.81 17.01 13.66
CA GLN A 10 8.94 16.10 13.81
C GLN A 10 9.10 15.86 15.31
N GLY A 11 8.24 15.02 15.89
CA GLY A 11 8.39 14.60 17.28
C GLY A 11 9.48 13.54 17.36
N ALA A 12 10.68 13.91 17.81
CA ALA A 12 11.67 12.92 18.20
C ALA A 12 11.21 12.23 19.51
N GLY A 13 11.22 10.89 19.53
CA GLY A 13 10.88 10.08 20.69
C GLY A 13 9.50 9.43 20.61
N ALA A 14 9.32 8.37 21.39
CA ALA A 14 8.07 7.63 21.45
C ALA A 14 6.97 8.48 22.10
N LEU A 15 5.84 8.62 21.41
CA LEU A 15 4.59 9.09 21.98
C LEU A 15 3.87 7.91 22.66
N ALA A 16 2.95 8.23 23.57
CA ALA A 16 2.29 7.24 24.40
C ALA A 16 0.76 7.39 24.35
N GLY A 17 0.09 6.26 24.25
CA GLY A 17 -1.32 6.03 24.53
C GLY A 17 -1.47 4.83 25.47
N GLU A 18 -2.69 4.35 25.63
CA GLU A 18 -2.94 3.13 26.42
C GLU A 18 -2.61 1.87 25.62
N ALA A 19 -2.02 0.87 26.28
CA ALA A 19 -1.81 -0.44 25.70
C ALA A 19 -3.12 -1.23 25.70
N PHE A 20 -3.41 -1.93 24.60
CA PHE A 20 -4.65 -2.70 24.47
C PHE A 20 -4.54 -3.75 23.37
N THR A 21 -5.40 -4.77 23.41
CA THR A 21 -5.57 -5.72 22.30
C THR A 21 -6.79 -5.31 21.49
N TRP A 22 -6.63 -5.16 20.18
CA TRP A 22 -7.77 -4.79 19.32
C TRP A 22 -8.79 -5.94 19.27
N PRO A 23 -10.10 -5.67 19.46
CA PRO A 23 -11.11 -6.73 19.40
C PRO A 23 -11.09 -7.46 18.05
N ASN A 24 -10.74 -8.74 18.07
CA ASN A 24 -10.72 -9.58 16.87
C ASN A 24 -12.15 -10.04 16.54
N GLN A 25 -12.85 -9.23 15.75
CA GLN A 25 -14.26 -9.45 15.39
C GLN A 25 -14.43 -9.58 13.87
N PRO A 26 -14.01 -10.71 13.28
CA PRO A 26 -14.22 -10.93 11.86
C PRO A 26 -15.72 -11.06 11.54
N PRO A 27 -16.17 -10.62 10.36
CA PRO A 27 -17.47 -10.99 9.82
C PRO A 27 -17.66 -12.51 9.79
N SER A 28 -18.91 -12.97 9.94
CA SER A 28 -19.24 -14.40 9.98
C SER A 28 -18.94 -15.14 8.67
N ASP A 29 -18.77 -14.42 7.56
CA ASP A 29 -18.49 -14.92 6.23
C ASP A 29 -16.99 -14.88 5.85
N ILE A 30 -16.09 -14.68 6.82
CA ILE A 30 -14.65 -14.71 6.56
C ILE A 30 -14.24 -16.05 5.91
N PRO A 31 -13.57 -16.04 4.74
CA PRO A 31 -13.28 -17.27 3.98
C PRO A 31 -12.00 -17.97 4.42
N PHE A 32 -11.30 -17.47 5.43
CA PHE A 32 -10.00 -17.98 5.86
C PHE A 32 -10.12 -18.75 7.16
N GLU A 33 -9.36 -19.83 7.28
CA GLU A 33 -9.14 -20.49 8.56
C GLU A 33 -8.37 -19.58 9.52
N ARG A 34 -8.61 -19.76 10.81
CA ARG A 34 -7.86 -19.06 11.86
C ARG A 34 -6.39 -19.50 11.85
N SER A 35 -5.48 -18.54 12.00
CA SER A 35 -4.07 -18.82 12.23
C SER A 35 -3.88 -19.70 13.48
N GLU A 36 -3.08 -20.76 13.35
CA GLU A 36 -2.64 -21.61 14.48
C GLU A 36 -1.40 -21.05 15.18
N LEU A 37 -0.64 -20.19 14.49
CA LEU A 37 0.61 -19.64 14.99
C LEU A 37 0.37 -18.41 15.86
N PHE A 38 -0.42 -17.46 15.37
CA PHE A 38 -0.72 -16.20 16.04
C PHE A 38 -2.14 -16.16 16.61
N THR A 39 -2.28 -15.58 17.80
CA THR A 39 -3.55 -15.49 18.54
C THR A 39 -4.17 -14.09 18.52
N GLU A 40 -3.37 -13.03 18.50
CA GLU A 40 -3.85 -11.65 18.53
C GLU A 40 -2.79 -10.61 18.12
N VAL A 41 -3.24 -9.37 17.94
CA VAL A 41 -2.42 -8.18 17.73
C VAL A 41 -2.59 -7.28 18.96
N HIS A 42 -1.52 -7.12 19.73
CA HIS A 42 -1.49 -6.29 20.92
C HIS A 42 -0.79 -4.95 20.61
N PHE A 43 -1.45 -3.82 20.85
CA PHE A 43 -0.87 -2.49 20.73
C PHE A 43 -0.19 -2.12 22.05
N THR A 44 1.10 -1.76 21.99
CA THR A 44 1.86 -1.43 23.21
C THR A 44 1.53 -0.03 23.75
N GLY A 45 0.78 0.76 22.98
CA GLY A 45 0.50 2.17 23.23
C GLY A 45 1.63 3.11 22.79
N ARG A 46 2.78 2.59 22.34
CA ARG A 46 3.89 3.42 21.84
C ARG A 46 3.76 3.67 20.35
N TYR A 47 3.92 4.90 19.92
CA TYR A 47 3.84 5.28 18.51
C TYR A 47 4.75 6.45 18.15
N ALA A 48 4.92 6.66 16.84
CA ALA A 48 5.55 7.84 16.26
C ALA A 48 4.77 8.34 15.04
N GLU A 49 4.96 9.60 14.71
CA GLU A 49 4.31 10.29 13.60
C GLU A 49 5.36 11.04 12.78
N TYR A 50 5.30 10.92 11.46
CA TYR A 50 6.25 11.57 10.56
C TYR A 50 5.57 12.13 9.31
N GLY A 51 5.96 13.35 8.90
CA GLY A 51 5.44 13.98 7.68
C GLY A 51 3.95 14.30 7.72
N GLY A 52 3.48 15.28 6.94
CA GLY A 52 2.06 15.63 6.85
C GLY A 52 1.48 15.23 5.52
N ALA A 53 1.51 13.93 5.20
CA ALA A 53 1.13 13.37 3.91
C ALA A 53 0.70 11.90 4.05
N ASP A 54 0.21 11.30 2.97
CA ASP A 54 -0.13 9.87 2.89
C ASP A 54 0.71 9.09 1.88
N THR A 55 0.35 7.81 1.66
CA THR A 55 0.93 6.92 0.63
C THR A 55 2.40 6.55 0.89
N TRP A 56 2.72 6.21 2.15
CA TRP A 56 4.05 5.82 2.59
C TRP A 56 4.34 4.33 2.34
N TYR A 57 5.27 4.06 1.42
CA TYR A 57 5.74 2.70 1.08
C TYR A 57 7.26 2.59 1.24
N PRO A 58 7.75 2.42 2.47
CA PRO A 58 9.18 2.31 2.72
C PRO A 58 9.76 1.03 2.11
N SER A 59 10.89 1.16 1.43
CA SER A 59 11.71 0.04 0.97
C SER A 59 13.10 0.12 1.60
N TRP A 60 13.56 -1.00 2.17
CA TRP A 60 14.83 -1.06 2.89
C TRP A 60 16.02 -1.27 1.95
N GLY A 61 16.82 -0.23 1.78
CA GLY A 61 18.00 -0.22 0.93
C GLY A 61 19.22 -0.92 1.54
N ALA A 62 20.14 -1.32 0.66
CA ALA A 62 21.43 -1.91 1.06
C ALA A 62 22.29 -0.99 1.92
N ASP A 63 22.09 0.33 1.81
CA ASP A 63 22.78 1.36 2.60
C ASP A 63 22.18 1.55 4.01
N GLY A 64 21.21 0.71 4.38
CA GLY A 64 20.55 0.74 5.67
C GLY A 64 19.40 1.74 5.75
N ASN A 65 19.16 2.57 4.75
CA ASN A 65 18.10 3.58 4.78
C ASN A 65 16.77 3.05 4.21
N LEU A 66 15.66 3.70 4.55
CA LEU A 66 14.39 3.45 3.87
C LEU A 66 14.20 4.47 2.74
N TYR A 67 13.60 4.03 1.64
CA TYR A 67 13.24 4.86 0.50
C TYR A 67 11.74 4.75 0.27
N THR A 68 11.04 5.86 0.39
CA THR A 68 9.57 5.87 0.38
C THR A 68 9.03 6.97 -0.52
N PRO A 69 8.03 6.67 -1.37
CA PRO A 69 7.19 7.70 -1.91
C PRO A 69 6.21 8.21 -0.84
N TRP A 70 5.52 9.30 -1.15
CA TRP A 70 4.40 9.86 -0.41
C TRP A 70 3.58 10.74 -1.36
N THR A 71 2.34 11.10 -1.04
CA THR A 71 1.60 12.14 -1.77
C THR A 71 0.56 12.82 -0.88
N ASP A 72 -0.15 13.79 -1.44
CA ASP A 72 -1.27 14.50 -0.83
C ASP A 72 -0.90 15.09 0.54
N GLY A 73 -0.08 16.12 0.52
CA GLY A 73 0.40 16.68 1.77
C GLY A 73 1.64 17.53 1.64
N VAL A 74 2.29 17.76 2.78
CA VAL A 74 3.54 18.51 2.89
C VAL A 74 4.54 17.73 3.73
N VAL A 75 5.73 17.49 3.16
CA VAL A 75 6.86 16.85 3.84
C VAL A 75 8.08 17.72 3.61
N GLY A 76 8.82 18.07 4.67
CA GLY A 76 10.03 18.89 4.54
C GLY A 76 9.82 20.25 3.85
N GLY A 77 8.59 20.80 3.91
CA GLY A 77 8.22 22.04 3.22
C GLY A 77 7.86 21.88 1.73
N ILE A 78 7.99 20.68 1.17
CA ILE A 78 7.61 20.35 -0.22
C ILE A 78 6.17 19.83 -0.22
N ARG A 79 5.35 20.29 -1.17
CA ARG A 79 3.96 19.88 -1.34
C ARG A 79 3.80 18.89 -2.50
N SER A 80 2.99 17.87 -2.30
CA SER A 80 2.54 16.94 -3.36
C SER A 80 1.02 16.92 -3.46
N HIS A 81 0.50 16.68 -4.67
CA HIS A 81 -0.92 16.54 -5.00
C HIS A 81 -1.11 15.49 -6.10
N SER A 82 -1.98 14.52 -5.86
CA SER A 82 -2.21 13.36 -6.73
C SER A 82 -3.26 13.58 -7.83
N ALA A 83 -4.10 14.61 -7.70
CA ALA A 83 -5.22 14.89 -8.60
C ALA A 83 -4.82 15.75 -9.81
N CYS A 84 -5.61 15.67 -10.89
CA CYS A 84 -5.50 16.53 -12.07
C CYS A 84 -5.55 18.00 -11.63
N SER A 85 -4.45 18.72 -11.83
CA SER A 85 -4.36 20.15 -11.60
C SER A 85 -3.93 20.88 -12.86
N GLY A 86 -4.53 22.06 -13.08
CA GLY A 86 -4.22 22.94 -14.20
C GLY A 86 -4.67 22.42 -15.58
N PRO A 87 -4.39 23.17 -16.66
CA PRO A 87 -4.76 22.79 -18.03
C PRO A 87 -4.10 21.50 -18.53
N SER A 88 -2.98 21.10 -17.94
CA SER A 88 -2.20 19.93 -18.36
C SER A 88 -2.54 18.65 -17.60
N CYS A 89 -3.52 18.71 -16.68
CA CYS A 89 -3.86 17.63 -15.75
C CYS A 89 -2.63 16.93 -15.16
N THR A 90 -1.82 17.71 -14.45
CA THR A 90 -0.58 17.23 -13.84
C THR A 90 -0.75 17.00 -12.35
N SER A 91 -0.33 15.83 -11.89
CA SER A 91 -0.13 15.52 -10.48
C SER A 91 1.37 15.49 -10.14
N THR A 92 1.64 15.45 -8.86
CA THR A 92 2.96 15.18 -8.29
C THR A 92 2.86 13.96 -7.38
N THR A 93 3.94 13.19 -7.31
CA THR A 93 4.14 12.25 -6.22
C THR A 93 5.46 12.59 -5.53
N GLY A 94 5.42 12.67 -4.21
CA GLY A 94 6.58 12.90 -3.36
C GLY A 94 7.45 11.67 -3.21
N PHE A 95 8.70 11.91 -2.86
CA PHE A 95 9.68 10.88 -2.52
C PHE A 95 10.61 11.41 -1.43
N ALA A 96 11.08 10.52 -0.55
CA ALA A 96 12.03 10.85 0.50
C ALA A 96 12.92 9.66 0.87
N LYS A 97 14.11 9.98 1.37
CA LYS A 97 14.98 9.05 2.08
C LYS A 97 14.71 9.17 3.58
N VAL A 98 14.67 8.06 4.29
CA VAL A 98 14.46 8.03 5.74
C VAL A 98 15.66 7.33 6.40
N VAL A 99 16.29 8.06 7.32
CA VAL A 99 17.52 7.66 8.02
C VAL A 99 17.18 7.35 9.48
N GLY A 100 17.77 6.28 10.01
CA GLY A 100 17.60 5.85 11.41
C GLY A 100 17.09 4.41 11.52
N ASP A 101 17.49 3.74 12.60
CA ASP A 101 17.10 2.35 12.93
C ASP A 101 16.06 2.29 14.05
N ASP A 102 15.91 3.38 14.81
CA ASP A 102 14.87 3.52 15.81
C ASP A 102 13.61 4.13 15.16
N PRO A 103 12.49 3.39 15.06
CA PRO A 103 11.24 3.89 14.49
C PRO A 103 10.63 5.06 15.28
N PHE A 104 11.12 5.37 16.48
CA PHE A 104 10.74 6.56 17.24
C PHE A 104 11.67 7.76 17.02
N ASN A 105 12.75 7.60 16.27
CA ASN A 105 13.72 8.68 16.01
C ASN A 105 14.24 8.65 14.57
N LEU A 106 13.32 8.69 13.61
CA LEU A 106 13.65 8.74 12.18
C LEU A 106 13.86 10.18 11.69
N SER A 107 14.77 10.32 10.72
CA SER A 107 15.03 11.58 10.01
C SER A 107 14.61 11.45 8.54
N ILE A 108 13.63 12.27 8.12
CA ILE A 108 13.23 12.37 6.71
C ILE A 108 14.15 13.38 6.00
N GLN A 109 14.82 12.92 4.94
CA GLN A 109 15.83 13.66 4.17
C GLN A 109 15.57 13.50 2.66
N ASP A 110 16.31 14.28 1.85
CA ASP A 110 16.29 14.21 0.38
C ASP A 110 14.86 14.25 -0.20
N VAL A 111 14.03 15.13 0.37
CA VAL A 111 12.61 15.24 0.00
C VAL A 111 12.48 15.94 -1.34
N GLY A 112 11.70 15.35 -2.24
CA GLY A 112 11.37 15.93 -3.53
C GLY A 112 10.00 15.46 -4.04
N VAL A 113 9.61 15.98 -5.20
CA VAL A 113 8.40 15.58 -5.93
C VAL A 113 8.74 15.34 -7.40
N PHE A 114 7.98 14.46 -8.04
CA PHE A 114 8.07 14.22 -9.47
C PHE A 114 6.69 14.43 -10.12
N GLU A 115 6.65 15.23 -11.17
CA GLU A 115 5.42 15.55 -11.90
C GLU A 115 5.09 14.50 -12.96
N SER A 116 3.81 14.14 -13.09
CA SER A 116 3.31 13.27 -14.15
C SER A 116 1.90 13.66 -14.56
N SER A 117 1.50 13.34 -15.78
CA SER A 117 0.10 13.55 -16.19
C SER A 117 -0.80 12.51 -15.53
N THR A 118 -1.99 12.91 -15.11
CA THR A 118 -3.04 11.99 -14.67
C THR A 118 -3.86 11.45 -15.86
N SER A 119 -3.89 12.19 -16.97
CA SER A 119 -4.72 11.88 -18.15
C SER A 119 -4.40 10.49 -18.74
N PRO A 120 -5.40 9.74 -19.21
CA PRO A 120 -6.84 10.07 -19.32
C PRO A 120 -7.65 9.85 -18.04
N TYR A 121 -6.98 9.62 -16.91
CA TYR A 121 -7.59 9.56 -15.59
C TYR A 121 -7.44 10.90 -14.84
N HIS A 122 -7.92 10.94 -13.60
CA HIS A 122 -7.87 12.15 -12.78
C HIS A 122 -6.95 12.07 -11.56
N GLY A 123 -6.63 10.86 -11.10
CA GLY A 123 -5.71 10.64 -10.00
C GLY A 123 -4.51 9.86 -10.48
N ARG A 124 -3.33 10.20 -9.94
CA ARG A 124 -2.12 9.40 -10.11
C ARG A 124 -1.31 9.41 -8.82
N TYR A 125 -1.28 8.25 -8.19
CA TYR A 125 -0.73 8.03 -6.85
C TYR A 125 0.51 7.16 -6.94
N PRO A 126 1.50 7.34 -6.05
CA PRO A 126 2.66 6.45 -6.02
C PRO A 126 2.28 5.08 -5.44
N SER A 127 3.03 4.05 -5.81
CA SER A 127 2.92 2.69 -5.26
C SER A 127 4.21 1.90 -5.51
N ALA A 128 4.22 0.60 -5.19
CA ALA A 128 5.29 -0.33 -5.55
C ALA A 128 6.74 0.19 -5.37
N SER A 129 7.13 0.64 -4.18
CA SER A 129 8.50 1.11 -3.92
C SER A 129 9.49 -0.04 -3.72
N LEU A 130 10.63 0.00 -4.41
CA LEU A 130 11.78 -0.88 -4.18
C LEU A 130 13.08 -0.10 -4.32
N HIS A 131 13.94 -0.14 -3.30
CA HIS A 131 15.35 0.21 -3.44
C HIS A 131 16.20 -1.05 -3.48
N HIS A 132 16.77 -1.37 -4.64
CA HIS A 132 17.59 -2.57 -4.84
C HIS A 132 18.88 -2.25 -5.60
N ASN A 133 20.02 -2.66 -5.03
CA ASN A 133 21.36 -2.50 -5.60
C ASN A 133 21.66 -1.07 -6.09
N GLY A 134 21.30 -0.07 -5.29
CA GLY A 134 21.53 1.35 -5.58
C GLY A 134 20.58 1.97 -6.60
N ILE A 135 19.57 1.22 -7.07
CA ILE A 135 18.52 1.73 -7.94
C ILE A 135 17.22 1.79 -7.15
N TRP A 136 16.61 2.96 -7.13
CA TRP A 136 15.30 3.16 -6.55
C TRP A 136 14.24 3.13 -7.65
N TYR A 137 13.33 2.19 -7.56
CA TYR A 137 12.13 2.09 -8.36
C TYR A 137 10.94 2.48 -7.50
N TYR A 138 10.01 3.26 -8.04
CA TYR A 138 8.65 3.25 -7.50
C TYR A 138 7.64 3.43 -8.63
N GLY A 139 6.49 2.80 -8.46
CA GLY A 139 5.41 2.79 -9.42
C GLY A 139 4.41 3.92 -9.22
N THR A 140 3.51 4.09 -10.18
CA THR A 140 2.29 4.86 -9.97
C THR A 140 1.08 4.09 -10.48
N TYR A 141 -0.08 4.36 -9.90
CA TYR A 141 -1.36 3.87 -10.37
C TYR A 141 -2.35 5.01 -10.57
N ALA A 142 -3.34 4.78 -11.41
CA ALA A 142 -4.35 5.76 -11.74
C ALA A 142 -5.64 5.58 -10.91
N LEU A 143 -6.40 6.66 -10.74
CA LEU A 143 -7.72 6.67 -10.13
C LEU A 143 -8.67 7.59 -10.89
N ASP A 144 -9.96 7.32 -10.78
CA ASP A 144 -11.00 8.16 -11.37
C ASP A 144 -12.29 8.18 -10.54
N ASN A 145 -13.25 8.99 -10.98
CA ASN A 145 -14.61 9.05 -10.42
C ASN A 145 -15.65 8.77 -11.51
N GLU A 146 -16.83 8.32 -11.06
CA GLU A 146 -17.99 8.14 -11.94
C GLU A 146 -18.47 9.52 -12.41
N ASN A 147 -18.83 9.64 -13.70
CA ASN A 147 -19.19 10.89 -14.41
C ASN A 147 -18.02 11.76 -14.91
N HIS A 148 -16.84 11.18 -15.14
CA HIS A 148 -15.73 11.86 -15.81
C HIS A 148 -15.91 11.93 -17.35
N GLU A 149 -15.63 13.10 -17.94
CA GLU A 149 -15.28 13.24 -19.37
C GLU A 149 -13.76 13.49 -19.55
N PRO A 150 -13.06 12.75 -20.42
CA PRO A 150 -11.60 12.84 -20.60
C PRO A 150 -11.07 14.27 -20.76
N GLY A 151 -10.10 14.65 -19.91
CA GLY A 151 -9.42 15.95 -19.98
C GLY A 151 -10.03 17.08 -19.15
N GLU A 152 -11.08 16.80 -18.37
CA GLU A 152 -11.63 17.75 -17.40
C GLU A 152 -10.73 17.88 -16.15
N ARG A 153 -10.89 18.98 -15.39
CA ARG A 153 -10.17 19.18 -14.11
C ARG A 153 -10.89 18.45 -12.99
N SER A 154 -10.15 17.97 -11.98
CA SER A 154 -10.76 17.45 -10.75
C SER A 154 -11.65 18.54 -10.12
N GLY A 155 -12.96 18.28 -10.03
CA GLY A 155 -13.95 19.23 -9.50
C GLY A 155 -14.69 20.11 -10.53
N GLN A 156 -14.40 20.00 -11.83
CA GLN A 156 -15.33 20.41 -12.89
C GLN A 156 -16.27 19.24 -13.21
N GLU A 157 -17.10 18.86 -12.24
CA GLU A 157 -18.14 17.85 -12.46
C GLU A 157 -19.18 18.40 -13.45
N VAL A 158 -19.46 17.67 -14.54
CA VAL A 158 -20.52 18.01 -15.48
C VAL A 158 -21.88 17.77 -14.82
N GLY A 159 -22.48 18.84 -14.31
CA GLY A 159 -23.91 19.12 -14.49
C GLY A 159 -24.93 18.11 -13.95
N ARG A 160 -24.64 17.32 -12.91
CA ARG A 160 -25.67 16.62 -12.12
C ARG A 160 -25.35 16.67 -10.63
N SER A 161 -26.36 17.08 -9.86
CA SER A 161 -26.44 16.96 -8.40
C SER A 161 -25.73 15.70 -7.93
N HIS A 162 -24.82 15.84 -6.96
CA HIS A 162 -24.37 14.72 -6.14
C HIS A 162 -25.60 13.86 -5.82
N THR A 163 -25.64 12.65 -6.35
CA THR A 163 -26.10 11.57 -5.48
C THR A 163 -24.87 11.31 -4.64
N ALA A 164 -24.92 11.69 -3.38
CA ALA A 164 -23.80 11.64 -2.45
C ALA A 164 -23.42 10.18 -2.08
N ASP A 165 -23.68 9.18 -2.93
CA ASP A 165 -24.11 7.87 -2.43
C ASP A 165 -23.54 6.62 -3.12
N TYR A 166 -22.63 6.68 -4.12
CA TYR A 166 -22.00 5.43 -4.60
C TYR A 166 -20.81 5.02 -3.73
N CYS A 167 -19.63 5.63 -3.88
CA CYS A 167 -18.44 5.24 -3.11
C CYS A 167 -17.78 6.37 -2.28
N GLY A 168 -18.10 7.65 -2.52
CA GLY A 168 -17.50 8.79 -1.81
C GLY A 168 -16.33 9.46 -2.54
N ASN A 169 -15.18 8.79 -2.71
CA ASN A 169 -14.01 9.35 -3.41
C ASN A 169 -13.21 8.26 -4.17
N TRP A 170 -12.66 8.63 -5.32
CA TRP A 170 -11.88 7.78 -6.23
C TRP A 170 -12.56 6.45 -6.50
N CYS A 171 -13.80 6.52 -7.01
CA CYS A 171 -14.69 5.37 -7.17
C CYS A 171 -14.30 4.36 -8.23
N ILE A 172 -13.34 4.72 -9.06
CA ILE A 172 -12.83 3.86 -10.11
C ILE A 172 -11.35 3.61 -9.81
N GLN A 173 -11.04 2.34 -9.56
CA GLN A 173 -9.66 1.89 -9.52
C GLN A 173 -9.10 1.82 -10.94
N GLY A 174 -8.17 2.71 -11.25
CA GLY A 174 -7.40 2.67 -12.49
C GLY A 174 -6.24 1.66 -12.41
N PRO A 175 -5.56 1.43 -13.54
CA PRO A 175 -4.48 0.47 -13.66
C PRO A 175 -3.18 0.95 -13.04
N PHE A 176 -2.28 -0.01 -12.82
CA PHE A 176 -0.89 0.25 -12.57
C PHE A 176 -0.19 0.79 -13.82
N VAL A 177 0.25 2.05 -13.77
CA VAL A 177 0.84 2.75 -14.91
C VAL A 177 2.22 2.20 -15.24
N GLY A 178 3.03 1.93 -14.22
CA GLY A 178 4.41 1.47 -14.36
C GLY A 178 5.35 2.21 -13.45
N PHE A 179 6.65 1.97 -13.63
CA PHE A 179 7.69 2.46 -12.74
C PHE A 179 8.40 3.68 -13.29
N ARG A 180 8.80 4.56 -12.39
CA ARG A 180 9.97 5.40 -12.58
C ARG A 180 11.13 4.87 -11.77
N TRP A 181 12.34 5.24 -12.17
CA TRP A 181 13.53 4.83 -11.47
C TRP A 181 14.59 5.92 -11.38
N SER A 182 15.42 5.79 -10.36
CA SER A 182 16.54 6.68 -10.02
C SER A 182 17.78 5.85 -9.72
N ARG A 183 18.94 6.29 -10.19
CA ARG A 183 20.27 5.69 -9.89
C ARG A 183 21.07 6.50 -8.87
N ASP A 184 20.51 7.59 -8.35
CA ASP A 184 21.21 8.58 -7.55
C ASP A 184 20.39 9.03 -6.32
N ALA A 185 19.67 8.07 -5.72
CA ALA A 185 18.86 8.26 -4.52
C ALA A 185 17.75 9.32 -4.64
N GLY A 186 17.23 9.52 -5.86
CA GLY A 186 16.06 10.36 -6.14
C GLY A 186 16.41 11.76 -6.65
N LYS A 187 17.68 12.04 -6.97
CA LYS A 187 18.09 13.32 -7.53
C LYS A 187 17.66 13.45 -8.99
N THR A 188 17.71 12.36 -9.75
CA THR A 188 17.22 12.29 -11.13
C THR A 188 16.33 11.07 -11.34
N TRP A 189 15.32 11.23 -12.19
CA TRP A 189 14.28 10.23 -12.42
C TRP A 189 14.06 9.99 -13.91
N GLN A 190 13.85 8.74 -14.26
CA GLN A 190 13.44 8.30 -15.60
C GLN A 190 12.08 7.61 -15.51
N GLU A 191 11.11 8.07 -16.31
CA GLU A 191 9.77 7.51 -16.36
C GLU A 191 9.29 7.37 -17.80
N PRO A 192 9.16 6.13 -18.32
CA PRO A 192 8.71 5.91 -19.69
C PRO A 192 7.29 6.41 -19.96
N ARG A 193 6.38 6.27 -18.99
CA ARG A 193 4.95 6.59 -19.13
C ARG A 193 4.56 7.86 -18.37
N LYS A 194 5.36 8.92 -18.49
CA LYS A 194 5.07 10.22 -17.82
C LYS A 194 3.71 10.80 -18.22
N THR A 195 3.30 10.55 -19.46
CA THR A 195 1.97 10.86 -20.00
C THR A 195 1.44 9.60 -20.69
N LEU A 196 0.20 9.21 -20.40
CA LEU A 196 -0.43 8.06 -21.04
C LEU A 196 -1.01 8.49 -22.39
N ALA A 197 -0.77 7.72 -23.44
CA ALA A 197 -1.36 7.99 -24.76
C ALA A 197 -2.85 7.64 -24.82
N ASN A 198 -3.31 6.68 -24.00
CA ASN A 198 -4.70 6.25 -23.86
C ASN A 198 -4.87 5.43 -22.57
N TYR A 199 -6.10 4.96 -22.27
CA TYR A 199 -6.42 4.22 -21.04
C TYR A 199 -5.62 2.93 -20.84
N SER A 200 -5.15 2.29 -21.92
CA SER A 200 -4.38 1.04 -21.89
C SER A 200 -2.86 1.23 -22.05
N ASP A 201 -2.38 2.47 -22.15
CA ASP A 201 -0.94 2.78 -22.18
C ASP A 201 -0.33 2.68 -20.78
N THR A 202 -0.37 1.47 -20.23
CA THR A 202 0.03 1.12 -18.86
C THR A 202 0.96 -0.08 -18.90
N LEU A 203 1.63 -0.40 -17.79
CA LEU A 203 2.61 -1.49 -17.77
C LEU A 203 1.99 -2.84 -18.13
N PHE A 204 0.77 -3.10 -17.67
CA PHE A 204 0.09 -4.38 -17.89
C PHE A 204 -0.97 -4.34 -18.98
N GLY A 205 -1.20 -3.17 -19.61
CA GLY A 205 -2.26 -2.99 -20.60
C GLY A 205 -3.68 -3.05 -20.02
N GLU A 206 -3.81 -3.16 -18.69
CA GLU A 206 -5.09 -3.09 -18.01
C GLU A 206 -5.66 -1.66 -18.13
N ALA A 207 -6.99 -1.59 -18.19
CA ALA A 207 -7.72 -0.34 -18.30
C ALA A 207 -9.07 -0.46 -17.60
N ALA A 208 -9.54 0.66 -17.04
CA ALA A 208 -10.84 0.79 -16.38
C ALA A 208 -11.57 2.08 -16.76
N PRO A 209 -11.80 2.35 -18.07
CA PRO A 209 -12.57 3.53 -18.46
C PRO A 209 -13.99 3.42 -17.88
N ASN A 210 -14.44 4.46 -17.18
CA ASN A 210 -15.80 4.59 -16.66
C ASN A 210 -16.27 3.40 -15.79
N ASN A 211 -15.36 2.69 -15.12
CA ASN A 211 -15.66 1.52 -14.29
C ASN A 211 -16.25 0.31 -15.07
N HIS A 212 -16.25 0.33 -16.41
CA HIS A 212 -16.85 -0.75 -17.22
C HIS A 212 -15.96 -2.01 -17.25
N SER A 213 -14.64 -1.83 -17.11
CA SER A 213 -13.66 -2.91 -17.02
C SER A 213 -12.97 -2.83 -15.66
N LYS A 214 -12.60 -3.99 -15.13
CA LYS A 214 -11.90 -4.11 -13.84
C LYS A 214 -10.43 -4.38 -14.08
N VAL A 215 -9.60 -3.89 -13.16
CA VAL A 215 -8.17 -4.17 -13.13
C VAL A 215 -7.88 -5.19 -12.04
N LYS A 216 -6.85 -6.00 -12.25
CA LYS A 216 -6.31 -6.96 -11.29
C LYS A 216 -5.23 -6.31 -10.41
N PHE A 217 -4.46 -5.36 -10.95
CA PHE A 217 -3.41 -4.65 -10.21
C PHE A 217 -3.71 -3.16 -10.11
N GLY A 218 -4.66 -2.80 -9.24
CA GLY A 218 -5.14 -1.43 -9.04
C GLY A 218 -4.16 -0.53 -8.29
N ALA A 219 -3.82 -0.87 -7.05
CA ALA A 219 -2.81 -0.15 -6.25
C ALA A 219 -1.78 -1.17 -5.76
N PRO A 220 -0.80 -1.55 -6.60
CA PRO A 220 0.06 -2.67 -6.24
C PRO A 220 1.24 -2.24 -5.37
N HIS A 221 1.67 -3.13 -4.47
CA HIS A 221 2.78 -2.93 -3.55
C HIS A 221 3.83 -4.02 -3.71
N VAL A 222 5.09 -3.63 -3.61
CA VAL A 222 6.19 -4.59 -3.56
C VAL A 222 6.09 -5.38 -2.26
N VAL A 223 6.24 -6.69 -2.34
CA VAL A 223 6.36 -7.54 -1.15
C VAL A 223 7.69 -7.20 -0.47
N ASP A 224 7.63 -6.77 0.77
CA ASP A 224 8.82 -6.43 1.55
C ASP A 224 9.53 -7.74 1.98
N LEU A 225 10.67 -7.99 1.33
CA LEU A 225 11.50 -9.18 1.52
C LEU A 225 12.78 -8.85 2.31
N GLY A 226 12.74 -7.81 3.13
CA GLY A 226 13.90 -7.38 3.92
C GLY A 226 14.86 -6.48 3.15
N GLN A 227 15.95 -6.15 3.84
CA GLN A 227 17.01 -5.29 3.31
C GLN A 227 17.48 -5.77 1.94
N ASN A 228 17.34 -4.92 0.92
CA ASN A 228 17.83 -5.19 -0.42
C ASN A 228 17.35 -6.53 -1.02
N LEU A 229 16.13 -6.99 -0.67
CA LEU A 229 15.58 -8.31 -1.03
C LEU A 229 16.31 -9.51 -0.41
N ALA A 230 16.85 -9.38 0.80
CA ALA A 230 17.61 -10.44 1.49
C ALA A 230 16.86 -11.78 1.65
N HIS A 231 15.52 -11.75 1.68
CA HIS A 231 14.67 -12.94 1.86
C HIS A 231 13.91 -13.36 0.60
N GLU A 232 14.44 -13.05 -0.58
CA GLU A 232 13.84 -13.52 -1.84
C GLU A 232 13.79 -15.07 -1.92
N PRO A 233 12.63 -15.67 -2.25
CA PRO A 233 12.42 -17.13 -2.18
C PRO A 233 13.32 -18.02 -3.03
N TYR A 234 13.82 -17.54 -4.17
CA TYR A 234 14.58 -18.34 -5.14
C TYR A 234 16.09 -18.03 -5.14
N GLY A 235 16.55 -17.22 -4.18
CA GLY A 235 17.96 -16.94 -3.94
C GLY A 235 18.55 -15.88 -4.87
N GLY A 236 19.59 -15.20 -4.38
CA GLY A 236 20.18 -14.00 -5.02
C GLY A 236 20.83 -14.19 -6.40
N ALA A 237 20.85 -15.39 -6.98
CA ALA A 237 21.38 -15.60 -8.33
C ALA A 237 20.47 -14.97 -9.42
N LYS A 238 19.17 -14.93 -9.18
CA LYS A 238 18.17 -14.28 -10.05
C LYS A 238 17.09 -13.64 -9.17
N PRO A 239 17.41 -12.55 -8.46
CA PRO A 239 16.45 -11.93 -7.54
C PRO A 239 15.20 -11.52 -8.32
N ARG A 240 14.05 -11.66 -7.67
CA ARG A 240 12.75 -11.22 -8.16
C ARG A 240 12.19 -10.18 -7.20
N LEU A 241 11.67 -9.10 -7.76
CA LEU A 241 10.67 -8.28 -7.10
C LEU A 241 9.35 -9.03 -7.19
N TYR A 242 8.62 -9.12 -6.09
CA TYR A 242 7.23 -9.59 -6.06
C TYR A 242 6.32 -8.42 -5.78
N MET A 243 5.12 -8.47 -6.33
CA MET A 243 4.15 -7.40 -6.22
C MET A 243 2.77 -7.98 -5.97
N VAL A 244 2.12 -7.54 -4.90
CA VAL A 244 0.71 -7.83 -4.63
C VAL A 244 -0.14 -6.63 -5.01
N GLY A 245 -1.32 -6.85 -5.56
CA GLY A 245 -2.24 -5.77 -5.90
C GLY A 245 -3.68 -6.22 -5.74
N HIS A 246 -4.54 -5.31 -5.31
CA HIS A 246 -5.97 -5.57 -5.26
C HIS A 246 -6.66 -5.24 -6.58
N GLY A 247 -7.80 -5.88 -6.79
CA GLY A 247 -8.59 -5.69 -7.98
C GLY A 247 -9.90 -6.47 -7.92
N ALA A 248 -10.46 -6.69 -9.11
CA ALA A 248 -11.61 -7.55 -9.30
C ALA A 248 -11.63 -8.13 -10.72
N SER A 249 -12.33 -9.25 -10.88
CA SER A 249 -12.59 -9.92 -12.15
C SER A 249 -14.07 -9.81 -12.57
N ALA A 250 -14.98 -9.76 -11.59
CA ALA A 250 -16.41 -9.65 -11.85
C ALA A 250 -16.80 -8.19 -12.17
N PRO A 251 -17.55 -7.93 -13.27
CA PRO A 251 -17.94 -6.56 -13.65
C PRO A 251 -18.71 -5.78 -12.59
N ILE A 252 -19.49 -6.48 -11.76
CA ILE A 252 -20.34 -5.89 -10.71
C ILE A 252 -19.60 -5.62 -9.39
N SER A 253 -18.35 -6.08 -9.25
CA SER A 253 -17.59 -5.88 -8.02
C SER A 253 -17.17 -4.42 -7.88
N PRO A 254 -17.54 -3.72 -6.79
CA PRO A 254 -16.99 -2.41 -6.49
C PRO A 254 -15.46 -2.47 -6.47
N THR A 255 -14.81 -1.61 -7.24
CA THR A 255 -13.34 -1.54 -7.30
C THR A 255 -12.91 -0.07 -7.32
N SER A 256 -12.31 0.38 -6.22
CA SER A 256 -11.90 1.76 -5.97
C SER A 256 -10.53 1.76 -5.28
N TRP A 257 -9.98 2.94 -4.96
CA TRP A 257 -8.64 3.07 -4.38
C TRP A 257 -8.39 2.23 -3.11
N MET A 258 -9.44 1.93 -2.33
CA MET A 258 -9.37 1.07 -1.13
C MET A 258 -10.33 -0.12 -1.20
N GLN A 259 -11.03 -0.34 -2.31
CA GLN A 259 -12.03 -1.40 -2.44
C GLN A 259 -11.65 -2.34 -3.58
N GLY A 260 -11.73 -3.63 -3.33
CA GLY A 260 -11.70 -4.68 -4.34
C GLY A 260 -12.46 -5.91 -3.88
N ALA A 261 -12.36 -6.98 -4.68
CA ALA A 261 -12.86 -8.32 -4.33
C ALA A 261 -11.75 -9.38 -4.26
N GLU A 262 -10.58 -9.08 -4.84
CA GLU A 262 -9.52 -10.05 -5.11
C GLU A 262 -8.13 -9.42 -4.90
N VAL A 263 -7.15 -10.26 -4.56
CA VAL A 263 -5.73 -9.90 -4.50
C VAL A 263 -4.93 -10.78 -5.44
N TYR A 264 -4.06 -10.19 -6.23
CA TYR A 264 -3.24 -10.83 -7.25
C TYR A 264 -1.75 -10.72 -6.92
N LEU A 265 -0.94 -11.58 -7.54
CA LEU A 265 0.51 -11.62 -7.38
C LEU A 265 1.21 -11.63 -8.74
N ALA A 266 2.22 -10.79 -8.88
CA ALA A 266 3.12 -10.75 -10.02
C ALA A 266 4.58 -10.70 -9.55
N ARG A 267 5.51 -11.02 -10.44
CA ARG A 267 6.96 -10.89 -10.18
C ARG A 267 7.73 -10.51 -11.43
N VAL A 268 8.92 -9.94 -11.23
CA VAL A 268 9.84 -9.55 -12.30
C VAL A 268 11.27 -9.53 -11.77
N SER A 269 12.28 -9.63 -12.64
CA SER A 269 13.64 -9.28 -12.22
C SER A 269 13.74 -7.77 -11.98
N PRO A 270 14.36 -7.31 -10.88
CA PRO A 270 14.46 -5.88 -10.58
C PRO A 270 15.62 -5.25 -11.37
N SER A 271 15.34 -4.81 -12.61
CA SER A 271 16.30 -4.07 -13.44
C SER A 271 15.61 -2.98 -14.25
N VAL A 272 16.36 -1.96 -14.68
CA VAL A 272 15.80 -0.88 -15.51
C VAL A 272 15.25 -1.38 -16.85
N ASP A 273 15.78 -2.50 -17.36
CA ASP A 273 15.39 -3.07 -18.65
C ASP A 273 14.08 -3.88 -18.53
N SER A 274 13.89 -4.57 -17.41
CA SER A 274 12.74 -5.47 -17.21
C SER A 274 11.56 -4.82 -16.48
N ILE A 275 11.80 -3.84 -15.60
CA ILE A 275 10.76 -3.32 -14.68
C ILE A 275 9.57 -2.69 -15.41
N ASN A 276 9.80 -2.11 -16.60
CA ASN A 276 8.77 -1.46 -17.42
C ASN A 276 8.40 -2.21 -18.70
N ASP A 277 8.88 -3.45 -18.85
CA ASP A 277 8.60 -4.33 -19.99
C ASP A 277 7.64 -5.46 -19.57
N LEU A 278 6.40 -5.43 -20.08
CA LEU A 278 5.38 -6.44 -19.81
C LEU A 278 5.89 -7.87 -20.05
N ALA A 279 6.66 -8.10 -21.11
CA ALA A 279 7.14 -9.45 -21.47
C ALA A 279 8.08 -10.05 -20.40
N SER A 280 8.69 -9.20 -19.58
CA SER A 280 9.57 -9.60 -18.48
C SER A 280 8.82 -9.98 -17.19
N TRP A 281 7.53 -9.64 -17.08
CA TRP A 281 6.72 -9.94 -15.90
C TRP A 281 6.13 -11.35 -15.95
N GLU A 282 5.99 -11.97 -14.79
CA GLU A 282 5.28 -13.22 -14.60
C GLU A 282 4.11 -13.02 -13.64
N PHE A 283 2.93 -13.49 -14.01
CA PHE A 283 1.71 -13.38 -13.21
C PHE A 283 1.33 -14.74 -12.62
N TYR A 284 1.03 -14.77 -11.33
CA TYR A 284 0.64 -16.01 -10.66
C TYR A 284 -0.83 -16.33 -10.94
N GLY A 285 -1.12 -17.58 -11.29
CA GLY A 285 -2.48 -18.07 -11.48
C GLY A 285 -2.55 -19.58 -11.43
N ASN A 286 -3.58 -20.10 -10.75
CA ASN A 286 -3.90 -21.54 -10.70
C ASN A 286 -2.68 -22.45 -10.40
N GLY A 287 -1.81 -22.04 -9.47
CA GLY A 287 -0.63 -22.82 -9.07
C GLY A 287 0.60 -22.64 -9.95
N SER A 288 0.59 -21.71 -10.92
CA SER A 288 1.70 -21.54 -11.87
C SER A 288 1.99 -20.06 -12.19
N TRP A 289 3.18 -19.80 -12.75
CA TRP A 289 3.60 -18.48 -13.21
C TRP A 289 3.41 -18.35 -14.72
N HIS A 290 2.80 -17.25 -15.16
CA HIS A 290 2.46 -16.98 -16.56
C HIS A 290 3.23 -15.75 -17.07
N PRO A 291 4.21 -15.90 -17.98
CA PRO A 291 5.00 -14.79 -18.48
C PRO A 291 4.19 -13.89 -19.42
N GLY A 292 4.27 -12.57 -19.23
CA GLY A 292 3.74 -11.54 -20.14
C GLY A 292 2.23 -11.44 -20.28
N ASP A 293 1.45 -12.19 -19.49
CA ASP A 293 0.01 -12.31 -19.67
C ASP A 293 -0.76 -12.10 -18.35
N VAL A 294 -1.16 -10.85 -18.11
CA VAL A 294 -1.97 -10.45 -16.95
C VAL A 294 -3.36 -11.10 -16.94
N ALA A 295 -3.90 -11.46 -18.11
CA ALA A 295 -5.22 -12.09 -18.21
C ALA A 295 -5.22 -13.48 -17.54
N ARG A 296 -4.06 -14.14 -17.45
CA ARG A 296 -3.89 -15.42 -16.76
C ARG A 296 -3.65 -15.33 -15.26
N ALA A 297 -3.45 -14.13 -14.71
CA ALA A 297 -3.38 -13.95 -13.26
C ALA A 297 -4.68 -14.43 -12.60
N ALA A 298 -4.58 -15.23 -11.55
CA ALA A 298 -5.72 -15.64 -10.73
C ALA A 298 -5.54 -15.14 -9.30
N PRO A 299 -6.63 -14.87 -8.55
CA PRO A 299 -6.51 -14.33 -7.21
C PRO A 299 -5.77 -15.28 -6.26
N LEU A 300 -4.86 -14.73 -5.44
CA LEU A 300 -4.35 -15.39 -4.23
C LEU A 300 -5.42 -15.45 -3.15
N VAL A 301 -6.24 -14.41 -3.08
CA VAL A 301 -7.28 -14.19 -2.09
C VAL A 301 -8.51 -13.65 -2.81
N SER A 302 -9.67 -14.20 -2.50
CA SER A 302 -10.97 -13.71 -2.96
C SER A 302 -11.91 -13.55 -1.78
N TRP A 303 -12.39 -12.33 -1.57
CA TRP A 303 -13.45 -12.03 -0.60
C TRP A 303 -14.21 -10.80 -1.09
N GLY A 304 -15.39 -11.04 -1.66
CA GLY A 304 -16.19 -9.98 -2.29
C GLY A 304 -16.46 -8.82 -1.33
N ASN A 305 -16.20 -7.59 -1.80
CA ASN A 305 -16.41 -6.34 -1.05
C ASN A 305 -15.60 -6.21 0.25
N ARG A 306 -14.62 -7.09 0.47
CA ARG A 306 -13.85 -7.21 1.71
C ARG A 306 -12.35 -7.29 1.46
N THR A 307 -11.91 -6.92 0.26
CA THR A 307 -10.50 -6.67 -0.03
C THR A 307 -10.32 -5.21 -0.43
N GLY A 308 -9.08 -4.76 -0.42
CA GLY A 308 -8.67 -3.43 -0.77
C GLY A 308 -7.16 -3.41 -0.82
N VAL A 309 -6.54 -2.23 -0.62
CA VAL A 309 -5.09 -2.13 -0.66
C VAL A 309 -4.45 -3.18 0.21
N THR A 310 -3.53 -3.91 -0.42
CA THR A 310 -2.90 -5.08 0.15
C THR A 310 -1.39 -4.93 0.09
N THR A 311 -0.74 -5.03 1.25
CA THR A 311 0.71 -5.13 1.34
C THR A 311 1.09 -6.49 1.90
N MET A 312 2.35 -6.90 1.71
CA MET A 312 2.85 -8.17 2.22
C MET A 312 4.30 -8.03 2.63
N THR A 313 4.66 -8.63 3.76
CA THR A 313 6.02 -8.59 4.32
C THR A 313 6.43 -9.99 4.73
N TYR A 314 7.65 -10.42 4.38
CA TYR A 314 8.23 -11.63 4.94
C TYR A 314 8.88 -11.33 6.29
N ILE A 315 8.55 -12.16 7.28
CA ILE A 315 8.98 -12.03 8.67
C ILE A 315 9.91 -13.21 9.01
N PRO A 316 11.25 -13.01 8.99
CA PRO A 316 12.21 -14.10 9.15
C PRO A 316 12.13 -14.80 10.50
N ALA A 317 11.86 -14.05 11.57
CA ALA A 317 11.78 -14.55 12.94
C ALA A 317 10.79 -15.72 13.11
N VAL A 318 9.73 -15.73 12.31
CA VAL A 318 8.66 -16.76 12.35
C VAL A 318 8.48 -17.47 11.01
N LYS A 319 9.30 -17.12 10.01
CA LYS A 319 9.26 -17.67 8.64
C LYS A 319 7.85 -17.62 8.05
N ARG A 320 7.21 -16.45 8.10
CA ARG A 320 5.88 -16.22 7.54
C ARG A 320 5.85 -14.98 6.67
N TYR A 321 5.05 -15.04 5.62
CA TYR A 321 4.52 -13.86 4.95
C TYR A 321 3.33 -13.37 5.76
N ILE A 322 3.32 -12.09 6.12
CA ILE A 322 2.16 -11.41 6.69
C ILE A 322 1.62 -10.45 5.63
N MET A 323 0.38 -10.68 5.22
CA MET A 323 -0.37 -9.83 4.32
C MET A 323 -1.26 -8.90 5.15
N CYS A 324 -1.17 -7.59 4.92
CA CYS A 324 -2.06 -6.59 5.51
C CYS A 324 -3.05 -6.16 4.45
N VAL A 325 -4.35 -6.29 4.73
CA VAL A 325 -5.41 -5.80 3.83
C VAL A 325 -6.22 -4.74 4.55
N SER A 326 -6.36 -3.58 3.90
CA SER A 326 -7.21 -2.48 4.35
C SER A 326 -8.35 -2.27 3.36
N THR A 327 -9.58 -2.14 3.84
CA THR A 327 -10.79 -2.08 3.01
C THR A 327 -11.89 -1.24 3.70
N PRO A 328 -12.83 -0.63 2.97
CA PRO A 328 -14.04 -0.07 3.54
C PRO A 328 -14.76 -1.03 4.49
N THR A 329 -15.07 -0.55 5.71
CA THR A 329 -15.96 -1.27 6.63
C THR A 329 -17.37 -1.35 6.05
N PHE A 330 -17.80 -0.25 5.42
CA PHE A 330 -19.11 -0.08 4.81
C PHE A 330 -18.89 0.03 3.29
N SER A 331 -18.66 -1.11 2.62
CA SER A 331 -18.50 -1.10 1.16
C SER A 331 -19.73 -0.49 0.47
N PRO A 332 -19.56 0.32 -0.59
CA PRO A 332 -18.28 0.67 -1.22
C PRO A 332 -17.73 2.03 -0.76
N PHE A 333 -18.13 2.52 0.41
CA PHE A 333 -17.82 3.89 0.87
C PHE A 333 -16.37 4.05 1.33
N THR A 334 -15.57 4.77 0.54
CA THR A 334 -14.16 5.06 0.80
C THR A 334 -13.93 6.31 1.66
N THR A 335 -14.99 7.03 2.03
CA THR A 335 -14.95 8.22 2.89
C THR A 335 -15.43 7.95 4.32
N ARG A 336 -15.61 6.67 4.67
CA ARG A 336 -16.01 6.19 5.99
C ARG A 336 -14.91 5.34 6.61
N GLN A 337 -15.19 4.72 7.75
CA GLN A 337 -14.27 3.84 8.46
C GLN A 337 -13.83 2.64 7.61
N PHE A 338 -12.60 2.21 7.86
CA PHE A 338 -11.95 1.08 7.20
C PHE A 338 -11.70 -0.06 8.18
N ASP A 339 -11.83 -1.28 7.69
CA ASP A 339 -11.36 -2.48 8.37
C ASP A 339 -9.92 -2.75 7.93
N THR A 340 -9.11 -3.31 8.82
CA THR A 340 -7.81 -3.89 8.48
C THR A 340 -7.75 -5.31 8.99
N TYR A 341 -7.26 -6.25 8.19
CA TYR A 341 -7.02 -7.61 8.66
C TYR A 341 -5.68 -8.15 8.18
N PHE A 342 -5.19 -9.13 8.92
CA PHE A 342 -3.89 -9.73 8.70
C PHE A 342 -4.05 -11.19 8.31
N LEU A 343 -3.38 -11.60 7.25
CA LEU A 343 -3.28 -13.00 6.84
C LEU A 343 -1.83 -13.47 6.95
N GLU A 344 -1.61 -14.73 7.31
CA GLU A 344 -0.28 -15.36 7.33
C GLU A 344 -0.20 -16.57 6.41
N SER A 345 0.98 -16.81 5.88
CA SER A 345 1.33 -18.07 5.21
C SER A 345 2.83 -18.36 5.30
N ALA A 346 3.19 -19.64 5.27
CA ALA A 346 4.57 -20.07 5.07
C ALA A 346 5.06 -19.84 3.62
N ASN A 347 4.16 -19.70 2.66
CA ASN A 347 4.49 -19.48 1.24
C ASN A 347 3.89 -18.17 0.74
N ILE A 348 4.60 -17.48 -0.15
CA ILE A 348 4.12 -16.22 -0.77
C ILE A 348 2.81 -16.40 -1.55
N THR A 349 2.50 -17.64 -1.95
CA THR A 349 1.32 -18.02 -2.72
C THR A 349 0.20 -18.63 -1.87
N GLY A 350 0.34 -18.67 -0.55
CA GLY A 350 -0.63 -19.31 0.34
C GLY A 350 -0.43 -20.82 0.55
N PRO A 351 -1.40 -21.52 1.16
CA PRO A 351 -2.70 -21.01 1.63
C PRO A 351 -2.53 -19.99 2.76
N PHE A 352 -3.48 -19.06 2.85
CA PHE A 352 -3.49 -17.98 3.85
C PHE A 352 -4.46 -18.27 4.99
N ARG A 353 -4.07 -17.91 6.22
CA ARG A 353 -4.89 -18.00 7.43
C ARG A 353 -4.98 -16.65 8.11
N TYR A 354 -6.12 -16.29 8.70
CA TYR A 354 -6.27 -14.95 9.29
C TYR A 354 -5.72 -14.88 10.74
N ILE A 355 -4.93 -13.84 11.01
CA ILE A 355 -4.32 -13.54 12.32
C ILE A 355 -5.19 -12.61 13.16
N SER A 356 -5.83 -11.61 12.59
CA SER A 356 -6.75 -10.73 13.34
C SER A 356 -7.55 -9.87 12.37
N TYR A 357 -8.76 -9.50 12.79
CA TYR A 357 -9.63 -8.58 12.07
C TYR A 357 -9.88 -7.33 12.92
N LEU A 358 -9.32 -6.21 12.48
CA LEU A 358 -9.38 -4.91 13.13
C LEU A 358 -10.49 -4.11 12.46
N ARG A 359 -11.72 -4.32 12.96
CA ARG A 359 -12.90 -3.60 12.47
C ARG A 359 -12.79 -2.11 12.81
N GLU A 360 -13.09 -1.25 11.84
CA GLU A 360 -13.10 0.23 11.98
C GLU A 360 -11.77 0.79 12.55
N PHE A 361 -10.66 0.29 12.02
CA PHE A 361 -9.30 0.61 12.44
C PHE A 361 -8.82 1.98 11.94
N GLY A 362 -8.14 2.73 12.83
CA GLY A 362 -7.63 4.09 12.57
C GLY A 362 -8.71 5.08 12.15
N PRO A 363 -9.99 4.81 12.46
CA PRO A 363 -11.23 5.19 11.78
C PRO A 363 -11.25 5.61 10.30
N GLN A 364 -10.16 5.40 9.57
CA GLN A 364 -10.00 5.31 8.12
C GLN A 364 -8.51 5.01 7.88
N ALA A 365 -7.94 3.94 8.46
CA ALA A 365 -6.54 3.57 8.22
C ALA A 365 -6.36 2.89 6.86
N TYR A 366 -5.44 3.39 6.06
CA TYR A 366 -5.17 2.90 4.71
C TYR A 366 -3.67 2.73 4.48
N PHE A 367 -3.34 1.95 3.44
CA PHE A 367 -1.97 1.62 3.07
C PHE A 367 -1.18 0.91 4.18
N VAL A 368 -1.88 0.16 5.05
CA VAL A 368 -1.26 -0.52 6.19
C VAL A 368 -0.19 -1.50 5.70
N ASN A 369 1.01 -1.38 6.25
CA ASN A 369 2.16 -2.22 5.97
C ASN A 369 3.02 -2.46 7.21
N ILE A 370 3.94 -3.42 7.11
CA ILE A 370 4.90 -3.76 8.16
C ILE A 370 6.30 -3.56 7.57
N PRO A 371 6.99 -2.43 7.81
CA PRO A 371 8.34 -2.25 7.31
C PRO A 371 9.26 -3.28 7.96
N SER A 372 9.82 -4.19 7.17
CA SER A 372 10.65 -5.31 7.65
C SER A 372 11.85 -4.84 8.49
N LYS A 373 12.33 -3.63 8.21
CA LYS A 373 13.39 -2.95 8.97
C LYS A 373 13.08 -2.84 10.47
N PHE A 374 11.81 -2.71 10.84
CA PHE A 374 11.37 -2.48 12.22
C PHE A 374 10.72 -3.71 12.85
N VAL A 375 11.02 -4.90 12.34
CA VAL A 375 10.57 -6.16 12.93
C VAL A 375 11.66 -6.74 13.83
N ALA A 376 11.28 -7.19 15.02
CA ALA A 376 12.22 -7.85 15.92
C ALA A 376 12.82 -9.11 15.27
N ALA A 377 14.12 -9.31 15.46
CA ALA A 377 14.87 -10.42 14.87
C ALA A 377 14.46 -11.80 15.44
N SER A 378 13.85 -11.83 16.62
CA SER A 378 13.36 -13.03 17.27
C SER A 378 12.07 -12.73 18.05
N THR A 379 11.36 -13.79 18.41
CA THR A 379 10.29 -13.72 19.40
C THR A 379 10.87 -13.49 20.81
N GLY A 380 10.11 -12.82 21.66
CA GLY A 380 10.36 -12.74 23.08
C GLY A 380 10.09 -14.09 23.76
N SER A 381 10.64 -14.27 24.96
CA SER A 381 10.41 -15.49 25.77
C SER A 381 8.94 -15.71 26.17
N ASP A 382 8.13 -14.66 26.07
CA ASP A 382 6.68 -14.68 26.30
C ASP A 382 5.88 -14.97 25.02
N GLY A 383 6.54 -15.28 23.91
CA GLY A 383 5.90 -15.50 22.61
C GLY A 383 5.44 -14.22 21.93
N SER A 384 5.93 -13.03 22.32
CA SER A 384 5.67 -11.80 21.58
C SER A 384 6.60 -11.67 20.37
N LEU A 385 6.06 -11.21 19.24
CA LEU A 385 6.87 -10.70 18.14
C LEU A 385 6.59 -9.21 17.97
N ARG A 386 7.55 -8.38 18.35
CA ARG A 386 7.44 -6.92 18.21
C ARG A 386 7.68 -6.48 16.78
N LEU A 387 6.80 -5.61 16.28
CA LEU A 387 6.90 -4.98 14.97
C LEU A 387 6.18 -3.63 14.95
N PHE A 388 6.26 -2.92 13.82
CA PHE A 388 5.56 -1.66 13.63
C PHE A 388 4.52 -1.75 12.51
N LEU A 389 3.29 -1.32 12.79
CA LEU A 389 2.30 -1.04 11.76
C LEU A 389 2.54 0.37 11.23
N SER A 390 2.75 0.45 9.92
CA SER A 390 2.98 1.68 9.16
C SER A 390 1.76 1.98 8.31
N TYR A 391 1.16 3.15 8.47
CA TYR A 391 -0.04 3.55 7.74
C TYR A 391 -0.27 5.07 7.79
N SER A 392 -1.25 5.52 7.02
CA SER A 392 -1.88 6.83 7.19
C SER A 392 -3.37 6.64 7.46
N ALA A 393 -4.01 7.66 8.02
CA ALA A 393 -5.40 7.57 8.40
C ALA A 393 -6.18 8.88 8.25
N ASN A 394 -7.50 8.79 8.39
CA ASN A 394 -8.38 9.92 8.67
C ASN A 394 -8.38 11.05 7.62
N PHE A 395 -8.28 10.70 6.33
CA PHE A 395 -8.26 11.67 5.23
C PHE A 395 -9.60 12.42 5.10
N ALA A 396 -10.73 11.71 5.22
CA ALA A 396 -12.07 12.24 4.98
C ALA A 396 -13.06 11.97 6.11
N TYR A 397 -12.88 10.89 6.89
CA TYR A 397 -13.84 10.58 7.95
C TYR A 397 -13.80 11.61 9.10
N HIS A 398 -12.62 12.21 9.34
CA HIS A 398 -12.35 13.18 10.40
C HIS A 398 -12.83 12.74 11.80
N GLY A 399 -12.77 11.43 12.04
CA GLY A 399 -13.10 10.80 13.32
C GLY A 399 -11.98 10.95 14.35
N GLN A 400 -12.24 10.45 15.56
CA GLN A 400 -11.21 10.38 16.60
C GLN A 400 -10.10 9.39 16.21
N PRO A 401 -8.83 9.70 16.51
CA PRO A 401 -7.73 8.78 16.28
C PRO A 401 -7.89 7.54 17.18
N ALA A 402 -8.02 6.36 16.56
CA ALA A 402 -8.10 5.09 17.28
C ALA A 402 -7.34 3.98 16.53
N PRO A 403 -6.12 3.59 16.96
CA PRO A 403 -5.43 3.98 18.19
C PRO A 403 -4.95 5.43 18.20
N ALA A 404 -4.58 5.94 19.38
CA ALA A 404 -3.94 7.24 19.54
C ALA A 404 -2.74 7.36 18.58
N GLY A 405 -2.61 8.53 17.94
CA GLY A 405 -1.57 8.78 16.94
C GLY A 405 -1.92 8.42 15.50
N SER A 406 -3.09 7.81 15.26
CA SER A 406 -3.60 7.60 13.90
C SER A 406 -4.00 8.94 13.27
N GLY A 407 -3.49 9.29 12.10
CA GLY A 407 -3.90 10.53 11.44
C GLY A 407 -3.34 10.70 10.04
N TYR A 408 -3.51 11.91 9.50
CA TYR A 408 -3.12 12.27 8.14
C TYR A 408 -1.62 12.59 8.05
N HIS A 409 -0.82 11.57 8.32
CA HIS A 409 0.63 11.56 8.43
C HIS A 409 1.13 10.12 8.31
N TRP A 410 2.45 9.90 8.31
CA TRP A 410 3.02 8.57 8.46
C TRP A 410 2.97 8.15 9.93
N THR A 411 2.05 7.26 10.26
CA THR A 411 1.94 6.66 11.59
C THR A 411 2.80 5.40 11.67
N LEU A 412 3.58 5.25 12.74
CA LEU A 412 4.23 4.01 13.15
C LEU A 412 3.72 3.59 14.53
N GLN A 413 2.88 2.56 14.59
CA GLN A 413 2.38 1.96 15.84
C GLN A 413 3.24 0.76 16.23
N GLU A 414 3.81 0.75 17.43
CA GLU A 414 4.46 -0.45 17.97
C GLU A 414 3.39 -1.46 18.40
N VAL A 415 3.48 -2.67 17.85
CA VAL A 415 2.57 -3.78 18.18
C VAL A 415 3.36 -5.05 18.46
N GLU A 416 2.70 -5.99 19.13
CA GLU A 416 3.18 -7.33 19.39
C GLU A 416 2.19 -8.33 18.80
N LEU A 417 2.66 -9.14 17.84
CA LEU A 417 1.92 -10.34 17.44
C LEU A 417 2.19 -11.41 18.50
N ARG A 418 1.13 -11.92 19.12
CA ARG A 418 1.24 -12.96 20.14
C ARG A 418 1.20 -14.33 19.49
N LEU A 419 2.21 -15.15 19.76
CA LEU A 419 2.23 -16.55 19.37
C LEU A 419 1.32 -17.37 20.30
N GLY A 420 0.68 -18.41 19.76
CA GLY A 420 -0.04 -19.39 20.56
C GLY A 420 0.90 -20.09 21.54
N THR A 421 0.43 -20.42 22.74
CA THR A 421 1.25 -21.02 23.82
C THR A 421 1.98 -22.30 23.40
N ALA A 422 1.42 -23.08 22.47
CA ALA A 422 2.05 -24.27 21.90
C ALA A 422 3.27 -23.96 20.99
N GLN A 423 3.48 -22.71 20.60
CA GLN A 423 4.45 -22.28 19.59
C GLN A 423 5.63 -21.48 20.19
N ILE A 424 5.65 -21.26 21.52
CA ILE A 424 6.67 -20.43 22.21
C ILE A 424 8.07 -21.08 22.24
N ASN A 425 8.18 -22.38 21.93
CA ASN A 425 9.42 -23.16 21.98
C ASN A 425 10.03 -23.48 20.60
N ILE A 426 9.60 -22.81 19.53
CA ILE A 426 10.18 -22.90 18.18
C ILE A 426 11.13 -21.73 17.98
#